data_AF-A0A973RN47-F1
#
_entry.id   AF-A0A973RN47-F1
#
_cell.length_a   1.000
_cell.length_b   1.000
_cell.length_c   1.000
_cell.angle_alpha   90.00
_cell.angle_beta   90.00
_cell.angle_gamma   90.00
#
_symmetry.space_group_name_H-M   'P 1'
#
loop_
_entity.id
_entity.type
_entity.pdbx_description
1 polymer ?
#
loop_
_entity_poly.entity_id
_entity_poly.type
_entity_poly.pdbx_seq_one_letter_code
_entity_poly.pdbx_strand_id
1 'polypeptide(L)'
;MNTKRVNAAADVIRRAMANGRRVPAAMAVALESAQMLMSPEIAAELEQLRARVAELEAEQHSTNEALADTTVAQRSAEASADRLTRLLAPTQALREDEAAEVGDA
;
A
#
# COMPACT_ATOMS: atom_id res chain seq x y z
N MET A 1 -35.29 5.17 16.61
CA MET A 1 -35.00 6.39 15.82
C MET A 1 -33.58 6.85 16.14
N ASN A 2 -32.67 6.91 15.16
CA ASN A 2 -31.27 7.26 15.40
C ASN A 2 -31.11 8.79 15.48
N THR A 3 -31.08 9.34 16.69
CA THR A 3 -31.01 10.78 16.96
C THR A 3 -29.80 11.46 16.33
N LYS A 4 -28.67 10.76 16.18
CA LYS A 4 -27.47 11.29 15.52
C LYS A 4 -27.72 11.55 14.04
N ARG A 5 -28.37 10.62 13.32
CA ARG A 5 -28.71 10.78 11.89
C ARG A 5 -29.73 11.90 11.68
N VAL A 6 -30.71 12.02 12.59
CA VAL A 6 -31.71 13.09 12.53
C VAL A 6 -31.08 14.47 12.73
N ASN A 7 -30.19 14.62 13.72
CA ASN A 7 -29.49 15.88 13.96
C ASN A 7 -28.57 16.27 12.80
N ALA A 8 -27.83 15.31 12.25
CA ALA A 8 -26.99 15.55 11.07
C ALA A 8 -27.82 16.01 9.85
N ALA A 9 -29.00 15.42 9.63
CA ALA A 9 -29.89 15.83 8.53
C ALA A 9 -30.43 17.24 8.76
N ALA A 10 -30.80 17.57 10.00
CA ALA A 10 -31.26 18.91 10.36
C ALA A 10 -30.19 19.97 10.10
N ASP A 11 -28.91 19.68 10.38
CA ASP A 11 -27.81 20.61 10.13
C ASP A 11 -27.52 20.78 8.62
N VAL A 12 -27.58 19.72 7.83
CA VAL A 12 -27.46 19.79 6.37
C VAL A 12 -28.58 20.65 5.77
N ILE A 13 -29.82 20.42 6.19
CA ILE A 13 -30.98 21.22 5.75
C ILE A 13 -30.80 22.69 6.15
N ARG A 14 -30.42 22.95 7.41
CA ARG A 14 -30.20 24.32 7.91
C ARG A 14 -29.13 25.06 7.10
N ARG A 15 -28.02 24.39 6.79
CA ARG A 15 -26.94 24.96 5.95
C ARG A 15 -27.40 25.20 4.52
N ALA A 16 -28.18 24.30 3.92
CA ALA A 16 -28.77 24.51 2.60
C ALA A 16 -29.71 25.74 2.59
N MET A 17 -30.55 25.88 3.62
CA MET A 17 -31.45 27.04 3.77
C MET A 17 -30.69 28.35 3.94
N ALA A 18 -29.61 28.37 4.71
CA ALA A 18 -28.74 29.53 4.88
C ALA A 18 -28.10 29.98 3.54
N ASN A 19 -27.85 29.03 2.64
CA ASN A 19 -27.32 29.27 1.30
C ASN A 19 -28.42 29.61 0.27
N GLY A 20 -29.62 29.99 0.71
CA GLY A 20 -30.74 30.37 -0.17
C GLY A 20 -31.47 29.18 -0.83
N ARG A 21 -31.07 27.94 -0.56
CA ARG A 21 -31.71 26.74 -1.13
C ARG A 21 -32.89 26.32 -0.25
N ARG A 22 -34.05 26.94 -0.48
CA ARG A 22 -35.29 26.71 0.29
C ARG A 22 -36.27 25.72 -0.36
N VAL A 23 -35.98 25.28 -1.58
CA VAL A 23 -36.86 24.38 -2.35
C VAL A 23 -36.65 22.92 -1.91
N PRO A 24 -37.72 22.10 -1.74
CA PRO A 24 -37.59 20.71 -1.30
C PRO A 24 -36.63 19.87 -2.16
N ALA A 25 -36.66 20.06 -3.48
CA ALA A 25 -35.72 19.39 -4.39
C ALA A 25 -34.26 19.73 -4.06
N ALA A 26 -33.96 20.98 -3.73
CA ALA A 26 -32.60 21.40 -3.37
C ALA A 26 -32.16 20.83 -2.00
N MET A 27 -33.10 20.60 -1.08
CA MET A 27 -32.82 19.91 0.19
C MET A 27 -32.57 18.42 -0.01
N ALA A 28 -33.36 17.76 -0.87
CA ALA A 28 -33.15 16.36 -1.24
C ALA A 28 -31.77 16.17 -1.87
N VAL A 29 -31.37 17.05 -2.79
CA VAL A 29 -30.01 17.05 -3.37
C VAL A 29 -28.94 17.25 -2.30
N ALA A 30 -29.15 18.14 -1.31
CA ALA A 30 -28.20 18.35 -0.23
C ALA A 30 -28.05 17.11 0.67
N LEU A 31 -29.15 16.42 0.98
CA LEU A 31 -29.16 15.18 1.75
C LEU A 31 -28.52 14.01 0.98
N GLU A 32 -28.81 13.90 -0.32
CA GLU A 32 -28.19 12.92 -1.23
C GLU A 32 -26.68 13.14 -1.30
N SER A 33 -26.24 14.39 -1.50
CA SER A 33 -24.81 14.74 -1.56
C SER A 33 -24.10 14.48 -0.22
N ALA A 34 -24.81 14.69 0.88
CA ALA A 34 -24.35 14.32 2.22
C ALA A 34 -24.50 12.82 2.50
N GLN A 35 -24.86 12.01 1.50
CA GLN A 35 -24.97 10.56 1.58
C GLN A 35 -25.99 10.07 2.62
N MET A 36 -26.97 10.92 2.96
CA MET A 36 -27.96 10.66 4.01
C MET A 36 -29.20 9.91 3.51
N LEU A 37 -29.38 9.83 2.19
CA LEU A 37 -30.50 9.13 1.54
C LEU A 37 -30.12 7.74 1.02
N MET A 38 -28.91 7.25 1.34
CA MET A 38 -28.51 5.89 0.98
C MET A 38 -29.46 4.85 1.60
N SER A 39 -29.85 3.87 0.79
CA SER A 39 -30.57 2.70 1.28
C SER A 39 -29.68 1.91 2.25
N PRO A 40 -30.28 1.17 3.21
CA PRO A 40 -29.51 0.35 4.14
C PRO A 40 -28.67 -0.72 3.42
N GLU A 41 -29.13 -1.21 2.26
CA GLU A 41 -28.40 -2.17 1.42
C GLU A 41 -27.12 -1.54 0.87
N ILE A 42 -27.22 -0.34 0.27
CA ILE A 42 -26.05 0.39 -0.27
C ILE A 42 -25.07 0.72 0.86
N ALA A 43 -25.56 1.11 2.04
CA ALA A 43 -24.71 1.39 3.18
C ALA A 43 -23.92 0.15 3.63
N ALA A 44 -24.56 -1.02 3.65
CA ALA A 44 -23.92 -2.28 4.00
C ALA A 44 -22.88 -2.71 2.95
N GLU A 45 -23.20 -2.60 1.66
CA GLU A 45 -22.25 -2.87 0.57
C GLU A 45 -21.02 -1.96 0.65
N LEU A 46 -21.22 -0.68 0.93
CA LEU A 46 -20.13 0.29 1.06
C LEU A 46 -19.23 -0.04 2.26
N GLU A 47 -19.81 -0.45 3.39
CA GLU A 47 -19.06 -0.93 4.55
C GLU A 47 -18.24 -2.18 4.23
N GLN A 48 -18.83 -3.16 3.53
CA GLN A 48 -18.12 -4.37 3.07
C GLN A 48 -16.96 -4.04 2.12
N LEU A 49 -17.19 -3.14 1.16
CA LEU A 49 -16.15 -2.69 0.23
C LEU A 49 -15.00 -2.00 0.98
N ARG A 50 -15.31 -1.13 1.95
CA ARG A 50 -14.28 -0.49 2.79
C ARG A 50 -13.48 -1.50 3.59
N ALA A 51 -14.14 -2.50 4.17
CA ALA A 51 -13.45 -3.57 4.89
C ALA A 51 -12.51 -4.36 3.96
N ARG A 52 -12.97 -4.69 2.74
CA ARG A 52 -12.16 -5.40 1.75
C ARG A 52 -10.96 -4.58 1.28
N VAL A 53 -11.13 -3.27 1.08
CA VAL A 53 -10.01 -2.38 0.73
C VAL A 53 -8.98 -2.36 1.85
N ALA A 54 -9.40 -2.20 3.11
CA ALA A 54 -8.48 -2.21 4.24
C ALA A 54 -7.70 -3.54 4.38
N GLU A 55 -8.35 -4.66 4.12
CA GLU A 55 -7.70 -5.99 4.09
C GLU A 55 -6.65 -6.07 2.98
N LEU A 56 -7.00 -5.65 1.76
CA LEU A 56 -6.07 -5.66 0.61
C LEU A 56 -4.89 -4.71 0.81
N GLU A 57 -5.11 -3.55 1.41
CA GLU A 57 -4.03 -2.62 1.76
C GLU A 57 -3.07 -3.23 2.79
N ALA A 58 -3.59 -3.96 3.79
CA ALA A 58 -2.76 -4.67 4.76
C ALA A 58 -1.94 -5.80 4.11
N GLU A 59 -2.55 -6.60 3.22
CA GLU A 59 -1.87 -7.65 2.46
C GLU A 59 -0.77 -7.07 1.56
N GLN A 60 -1.06 -5.96 0.86
CA GLN A 60 -0.09 -5.25 0.05
C GLN A 60 1.09 -4.76 0.90
N HIS A 61 0.82 -4.19 2.08
CA HIS A 61 1.87 -3.71 2.97
C HIS A 61 2.79 -4.86 3.43
N SER A 62 2.20 -5.98 3.87
CA SER A 62 2.94 -7.17 4.27
C SER A 62 3.79 -7.74 3.12
N THR A 63 3.25 -7.78 1.91
CA THR A 63 3.98 -8.26 0.72
C THR A 63 5.15 -7.34 0.39
N ASN A 64 4.93 -6.03 0.44
CA ASN A 64 5.98 -5.05 0.17
C ASN A 64 7.11 -5.11 1.21
N GLU A 65 6.79 -5.35 2.47
CA GLU A 65 7.78 -5.56 3.54
C GLU A 65 8.60 -6.83 3.28
N ALA A 66 7.96 -7.95 2.95
CA ALA A 66 8.68 -9.18 2.59
C ALA A 66 9.57 -9.01 1.35
N LEU A 67 9.10 -8.28 0.34
CA LEU A 67 9.91 -7.93 -0.84
C LEU A 67 11.09 -7.03 -0.46
N ALA A 68 10.90 -6.06 0.43
CA ALA A 68 12.00 -5.24 0.92
C ALA A 68 13.07 -6.08 1.62
N ASP A 69 12.68 -6.98 2.51
CA ASP A 69 13.60 -7.89 3.23
C ASP A 69 14.38 -8.79 2.28
N THR A 70 13.71 -9.40 1.31
CA THR A 70 14.37 -10.24 0.30
C THR A 70 15.37 -9.44 -0.54
N THR A 71 15.07 -8.20 -0.93
CA THR A 71 16.03 -7.37 -1.67
C THR A 71 17.25 -6.97 -0.84
N VAL A 72 17.09 -6.82 0.48
CA VAL A 72 18.20 -6.55 1.40
C VAL A 72 19.06 -7.80 1.56
N ALA A 73 18.44 -8.96 1.76
CA ALA A 73 19.12 -10.24 1.85
C ALA A 73 19.93 -10.55 0.57
N GLN A 74 19.33 -10.33 -0.61
CA GLN A 74 20.01 -10.54 -1.89
C GLN A 74 21.24 -9.64 -2.04
N ARG A 75 21.12 -8.33 -1.75
CA ARG A 75 22.25 -7.40 -1.81
C ARG A 75 23.38 -7.77 -0.84
N SER A 76 23.03 -8.27 0.35
CA SER A 76 24.01 -8.76 1.32
C SER A 76 24.75 -10.02 0.83
N ALA A 77 24.02 -10.93 0.18
CA ALA A 77 24.60 -12.13 -0.42
C ALA A 77 25.55 -11.80 -1.57
N GLU A 78 25.15 -10.90 -2.47
CA GLU A 78 25.98 -10.42 -3.58
C GLU A 78 27.27 -9.74 -3.07
N ALA A 79 27.16 -8.84 -2.09
CA ALA A 79 28.34 -8.20 -1.48
C ALA A 79 29.27 -9.20 -0.76
N SER A 80 28.73 -10.32 -0.27
CA SER A 80 29.52 -11.37 0.38
C SER A 80 30.22 -12.25 -0.66
N ALA A 81 29.54 -12.59 -1.76
CA ALA A 81 30.13 -13.28 -2.90
C ALA A 81 31.28 -12.48 -3.51
N ASP A 82 31.10 -11.18 -3.74
CA ASP A 82 32.14 -10.27 -4.24
C ASP A 82 33.37 -10.26 -3.33
N ARG A 83 33.17 -10.23 -2.01
CA ARG A 83 34.27 -10.29 -1.03
C ARG A 83 35.02 -11.62 -1.12
N LEU A 84 34.32 -12.75 -1.25
CA LEU A 84 34.95 -14.06 -1.42
C LEU A 84 35.75 -14.13 -2.72
N THR A 85 35.20 -13.65 -3.83
CA THR A 85 35.90 -13.57 -5.11
C THR A 85 37.19 -12.76 -5.00
N ARG A 86 37.15 -11.60 -4.33
CA ARG A 86 38.35 -10.78 -4.08
C ARG A 86 39.38 -11.45 -3.16
N LEU A 87 38.98 -12.30 -2.24
CA LEU A 87 39.91 -13.05 -1.37
C LEU A 87 40.55 -14.23 -2.09
N LEU A 88 39.84 -14.86 -3.02
CA LEU A 88 40.31 -16.04 -3.75
C LEU A 88 41.16 -15.68 -4.98
N ALA A 89 40.82 -14.61 -5.70
CA ALA A 89 41.56 -14.17 -6.89
C ALA A 89 43.08 -13.93 -6.68
N PRO A 90 43.57 -13.37 -5.55
CA PRO A 90 45.01 -13.23 -5.28
C PRO A 90 45.77 -14.56 -5.26
N THR A 91 45.09 -15.69 -5.00
CA THR A 91 45.72 -17.00 -4.94
C THR A 91 45.77 -17.73 -6.29
N GLN A 92 45.06 -17.24 -7.31
CA GLN A 92 45.06 -17.86 -8.65
C GLN A 92 46.22 -17.38 -9.52
N ALA A 93 46.66 -16.13 -9.37
CA ALA A 93 47.79 -15.59 -10.14
C ALA A 93 49.13 -16.29 -9.85
N LEU A 94 49.33 -16.82 -8.64
CA LEU A 94 50.56 -17.54 -8.27
C LEU A 94 50.62 -18.98 -8.78
N ARG A 95 49.50 -19.58 -9.19
CA ARG A 95 49.44 -20.99 -9.64
C ARG A 95 49.74 -21.16 -11.12
N GLU A 96 49.56 -20.12 -11.93
CA GLU A 96 49.81 -20.16 -13.38
C GLU A 96 51.29 -19.93 -13.71
N ASP A 97 52.04 -19.17 -12.89
CA ASP A 97 53.48 -18.96 -13.08
C ASP A 97 54.32 -20.21 -12.71
N GLU A 98 53.92 -21.00 -11.71
CA GLU A 98 54.66 -22.21 -11.29
C GLU A 98 54.47 -23.39 -12.26
N ALA A 99 53.38 -23.40 -13.03
CA ALA A 99 53.11 -24.43 -14.04
C ALA A 99 53.85 -24.17 -15.37
N ALA A 100 54.29 -22.93 -15.63
CA ALA A 100 54.99 -22.57 -16.86
C ALA A 100 56.49 -22.92 -16.84
N GLU A 101 57.12 -23.08 -15.67
CA GLU A 101 58.56 -23.40 -15.55
C GLU A 101 58.92 -24.89 -15.57
N VAL A 102 57.95 -25.81 -15.42
CA VAL A 102 58.23 -27.26 -15.31
C VAL A 102 58.17 -28.00 -16.66
N GLY A 103 57.91 -27.30 -17.77
CA GLY A 103 57.66 -27.89 -19.09
C GLY A 103 58.84 -28.03 -20.06
N ASP A 104 60.07 -27.61 -19.70
CA ASP A 104 61.20 -27.51 -20.66
C ASP A 104 62.48 -28.27 -20.22
N ALA A 105 62.32 -29.46 -19.65
CA ALA A 105 63.41 -30.40 -19.34
C ALA A 105 63.14 -31.78 -19.92
#